data_AF-A0A1H8EZE9-F1
#
_entry.id   AF-A0A1H8EZE9-F1
#
_cell.length_a   1.000
_cell.length_b   1.000
_cell.length_c   1.000
_cell.angle_alpha   90.00
_cell.angle_beta   90.00
_cell.angle_gamma   90.00
#
_symmetry.space_group_name_H-M   'P 1'
#
loop_
_entity.id
_entity.type
_entity.pdbx_description
1 polymer ?
#
loop_
_entity_poly.entity_id
_entity_poly.type
_entity_poly.pdbx_seq_one_letter_code
_entity_poly.pdbx_strand_id
1 'polypeptide(L)'
;MRVGREQAIRLLARCYPWEVEGSADLDRALGFLGSDLSPETVVRAGYGAALLCVPVIVLAGLLVPAATMPLVLGCGAVGALAVAHAVHTAPHALATARRTRALGEAPALVSRAVLRMRVTPATETAAAFAAETGQGPLADSLGEHVRRAAGSAGSGFPSFTAEWDEWFPALRRALLLVESAGTAADGERERALDRGMAAVLDGTRDRMAEFAAGLQGPATGLYAFGVLLPLALVAMLPAVRTTGRSVPLTAVVVLYDLALPAALVAASAWLLIRRPVTFPPPSVGREHPDVPSRRWPAPAGGLVAGGAGWLLASRLVAPWTGPLAATGSACGVALVVYYRPITDIRERVRAVEDGLADALYQIGRRVEEGEAVESAVATAAEEVADPTGAVLREAAQRQRRLKVGVREAFLGEHGALADIPSPRARSTATLLALAASEGRPAGGAIVAMADNVEELAAVERDARHEIGTVTGTLANTAALFGPLVAGATVALAAGMDVGGTVAVGAVRATETAGTAGVASGSSTAGLGLAVGAYALVLAAILTTLSTGLAHGLDRALVGYRVGWALLVATATYLAAIHAVGLFV
;
A
#
# COMPACT_ATOMS: atom_id res chain seq x y z
N MET A 1 -15.67 -1.94 10.49
CA MET A 1 -14.30 -1.56 10.91
C MET A 1 -14.18 -0.17 11.56
N ARG A 2 -14.96 0.86 11.19
CA ARG A 2 -14.89 2.21 11.83
C ARG A 2 -15.21 2.19 13.33
N VAL A 3 -16.34 1.59 13.70
CA VAL A 3 -16.83 1.50 15.10
C VAL A 3 -15.78 0.90 16.06
N GLY A 4 -15.10 -0.18 15.65
CA GLY A 4 -14.07 -0.82 16.49
C GLY A 4 -12.81 0.03 16.71
N ARG A 5 -12.43 0.88 15.75
CA ARG A 5 -11.28 1.79 15.90
C ARG A 5 -11.62 2.95 16.84
N GLU A 6 -12.81 3.51 16.71
CA GLU A 6 -13.29 4.58 17.60
C GLU A 6 -13.46 4.08 19.03
N GLN A 7 -13.96 2.85 19.22
CA GLN A 7 -14.02 2.21 20.54
C GLN A 7 -12.63 2.04 21.15
N ALA A 8 -11.62 1.59 20.38
CA ALA A 8 -10.26 1.47 20.87
C ALA A 8 -9.66 2.82 21.30
N ILE A 9 -9.90 3.89 20.52
CA ILE A 9 -9.45 5.25 20.87
C ILE A 9 -10.12 5.72 22.16
N ARG A 10 -11.44 5.50 22.31
CA ARG A 10 -12.17 5.85 23.54
C ARG A 10 -11.67 5.05 24.75
N LEU A 11 -11.30 3.79 24.57
CA LEU A 11 -10.71 2.97 25.64
C LEU A 11 -9.34 3.51 26.07
N LEU A 12 -8.48 3.84 25.11
CA LEU A 12 -7.17 4.45 25.37
C LEU A 12 -7.31 5.81 26.08
N ALA A 13 -8.29 6.62 25.69
CA ALA A 13 -8.56 7.91 26.32
C ALA A 13 -8.90 7.81 27.81
N ARG A 14 -9.54 6.71 28.25
CA ARG A 14 -9.85 6.47 29.67
C ARG A 14 -8.60 6.26 30.53
N CYS A 15 -7.48 5.86 29.93
CA CYS A 15 -6.22 5.65 30.64
C CYS A 15 -5.52 6.96 31.03
N TYR A 16 -5.97 8.12 30.52
CA TYR A 16 -5.41 9.43 30.83
C TYR A 16 -6.50 10.39 31.35
N PRO A 17 -6.64 10.53 32.68
CA PRO A 17 -7.75 11.27 33.29
C PRO A 17 -7.54 12.79 33.37
N TRP A 18 -6.36 13.31 32.98
CA TRP A 18 -6.06 14.74 33.09
C TRP A 18 -6.71 15.58 31.99
N GLU A 19 -6.82 16.88 32.25
CA GLU A 19 -7.31 17.87 31.28
C GLU A 19 -6.33 18.03 30.12
N VAL A 20 -6.88 18.19 28.92
CA VAL A 20 -6.13 18.30 27.68
C VAL A 20 -6.89 19.23 26.74
N GLU A 21 -6.17 20.11 26.04
CA GLU A 21 -6.75 21.01 25.04
C GLU A 21 -6.73 20.37 23.64
N GLY A 22 -7.85 20.48 22.93
CA GLY A 22 -7.97 20.11 21.53
C GLY A 22 -7.61 21.27 20.59
N SER A 23 -6.94 21.00 19.48
CA SER A 23 -6.71 22.02 18.45
C SER A 23 -7.88 22.10 17.47
N ALA A 24 -8.17 23.31 16.97
CA ALA A 24 -9.17 23.52 15.92
C ALA A 24 -8.83 22.80 14.61
N ASP A 25 -7.54 22.60 14.34
CA ASP A 25 -7.07 21.82 13.18
C ASP A 25 -7.48 20.35 13.27
N LEU A 26 -7.38 19.78 14.48
CA LEU A 26 -7.76 18.39 14.75
C LEU A 26 -9.28 18.21 14.61
N ASP A 27 -10.06 19.19 15.05
CA ASP A 27 -11.52 19.19 14.89
C ASP A 27 -11.93 19.17 13.40
N ARG A 28 -11.33 20.04 12.59
CA ARG A 28 -11.55 20.05 11.13
C ARG A 28 -11.19 18.72 10.48
N ALA A 29 -10.07 18.11 10.90
CA ALA A 29 -9.65 16.81 10.38
C ALA A 29 -10.64 15.68 10.75
N LEU A 30 -11.16 15.68 11.98
CA LEU A 30 -12.14 14.70 12.45
C LEU A 30 -13.50 14.88 11.76
N GLY A 31 -13.92 16.13 11.55
CA GLY A 31 -15.12 16.47 10.78
C GLY A 31 -15.04 15.93 9.34
N PHE A 32 -13.93 16.15 8.65
CA PHE A 32 -13.73 15.60 7.29
C PHE A 32 -13.70 14.06 7.26
N LEU A 33 -13.23 13.43 8.33
CA LEU A 33 -13.26 11.97 8.46
C LEU A 33 -14.67 11.44 8.79
N GLY A 34 -15.62 12.29 9.17
CA GLY A 34 -16.95 11.91 9.64
C GLY A 34 -16.86 11.08 10.92
N SER A 35 -15.98 11.47 11.84
CA SER A 35 -15.70 10.76 13.10
C SER A 35 -16.45 11.43 14.26
N ASP A 36 -17.17 10.66 15.06
CA ASP A 36 -17.86 11.13 16.28
C ASP A 36 -16.91 11.28 17.49
N LEU A 37 -15.65 11.63 17.24
CA LEU A 37 -14.64 11.77 18.30
C LEU A 37 -14.37 13.26 18.52
N SER A 38 -14.26 13.66 19.79
CA SER A 38 -13.80 15.00 20.10
C SER A 38 -12.27 15.09 19.99
N PRO A 39 -11.71 16.25 19.64
CA PRO A 39 -10.28 16.49 19.62
C PRO A 39 -9.58 16.06 20.93
N GLU A 40 -10.15 16.38 22.08
CA GLU A 40 -9.60 16.06 23.41
C GLU A 40 -9.53 14.54 23.63
N THR A 41 -10.51 13.80 23.11
CA THR A 41 -10.53 12.33 23.21
C THR A 41 -9.34 11.72 22.50
N VAL A 42 -8.96 12.26 21.33
CA VAL A 42 -7.80 11.79 20.57
C VAL A 42 -6.50 12.13 21.29
N VAL A 43 -6.38 13.35 21.83
CA VAL A 43 -5.15 13.74 22.53
C VAL A 43 -4.96 12.92 23.80
N ARG A 44 -6.04 12.70 24.59
CA ARG A 44 -6.06 11.79 25.75
C ARG A 44 -5.69 10.36 25.36
N ALA A 45 -6.22 9.85 24.24
CA ALA A 45 -5.88 8.52 23.76
C ALA A 45 -4.38 8.39 23.41
N GLY A 46 -3.75 9.44 22.88
CA GLY A 46 -2.32 9.46 22.61
C GLY A 46 -1.48 9.35 23.88
N TYR A 47 -1.81 10.11 24.92
CA TYR A 47 -1.13 10.00 26.21
C TYR A 47 -1.44 8.68 26.93
N GLY A 48 -2.68 8.19 26.87
CA GLY A 48 -3.07 6.90 27.41
C GLY A 48 -2.33 5.74 26.75
N ALA A 49 -2.13 5.78 25.43
CA ALA A 49 -1.33 4.81 24.69
C ALA A 49 0.15 4.83 25.12
N ALA A 50 0.74 6.01 25.27
CA ALA A 50 2.12 6.15 25.78
C ALA A 50 2.26 5.62 27.22
N LEU A 51 1.26 5.87 28.08
CA LEU A 51 1.24 5.37 29.46
C LEU A 51 1.19 3.84 29.51
N LEU A 52 0.43 3.19 28.62
CA LEU A 52 0.38 1.73 28.51
C LEU A 52 1.71 1.11 28.04
N CYS A 53 2.59 1.88 27.38
CA CYS A 53 3.92 1.40 27.04
C CYS A 53 4.86 1.34 28.26
N VAL A 54 4.66 2.18 29.28
CA VAL A 54 5.52 2.27 30.46
C VAL A 54 5.76 0.92 31.17
N PRO A 55 4.75 0.11 31.52
CA PRO A 55 4.99 -1.17 32.18
C PRO A 55 5.82 -2.14 31.33
N VAL A 56 5.64 -2.13 30.00
CA VAL A 56 6.43 -2.95 29.08
C VAL A 56 7.88 -2.49 29.03
N ILE A 57 8.10 -1.17 28.99
CA ILE A 57 9.44 -0.57 29.00
C ILE A 57 10.17 -0.88 30.31
N VAL A 58 9.49 -0.76 31.45
CA VAL A 58 10.04 -1.08 32.77
C VAL A 58 10.37 -2.56 32.86
N LEU A 59 9.47 -3.45 32.43
CA LEU A 59 9.73 -4.90 32.41
C LEU A 59 10.92 -5.25 31.52
N ALA A 60 11.01 -4.65 30.32
CA ALA A 60 12.15 -4.83 29.43
C ALA A 60 13.46 -4.34 30.06
N GLY A 61 13.44 -3.21 30.76
CA GLY A 61 14.60 -2.69 31.50
C GLY A 61 15.05 -3.63 32.63
N LEU A 62 14.12 -4.28 33.32
CA LEU A 62 14.40 -5.23 34.42
C LEU A 62 14.98 -6.56 33.94
N LEU A 63 14.69 -6.99 32.70
CA LEU A 63 15.16 -8.25 32.12
C LEU A 63 16.58 -8.16 31.53
N VAL A 64 17.16 -6.96 31.46
CA VAL A 64 18.40 -6.66 30.76
C VAL A 64 19.51 -6.34 31.79
N PRO A 65 20.80 -6.66 31.52
CA PRO A 65 21.89 -6.37 32.44
C PRO A 65 21.95 -4.88 32.85
N ALA A 66 22.38 -4.60 34.08
CA ALA A 66 22.40 -3.25 34.67
C ALA A 66 23.16 -2.21 33.80
N ALA A 67 24.22 -2.63 33.11
CA ALA A 67 25.00 -1.76 32.21
C ALA A 67 24.19 -1.28 30.98
N THR A 68 23.17 -2.02 30.57
CA THR A 68 22.33 -1.77 29.38
C THR A 68 20.93 -1.27 29.72
N MET A 69 20.53 -1.34 30.98
CA MET A 69 19.26 -0.84 31.50
C MET A 69 18.95 0.62 31.11
N PRO A 70 19.84 1.62 31.30
CA PRO A 70 19.50 3.02 30.99
C PRO A 70 19.23 3.24 29.51
N LEU A 71 19.92 2.49 28.65
CA LEU A 71 19.73 2.53 27.20
C LEU A 71 18.35 1.99 26.81
N VAL A 72 17.95 0.84 27.36
CA VAL A 72 16.63 0.24 27.10
C VAL A 72 15.50 1.14 27.57
N LEU A 73 15.63 1.73 28.76
CA LEU A 73 14.64 2.67 29.29
C LEU A 73 14.56 3.96 28.45
N GLY A 74 15.72 4.52 28.05
CA GLY A 74 15.78 5.70 27.20
C GLY A 74 15.13 5.48 25.83
N CYS A 75 15.49 4.38 25.15
CA CYS A 75 14.86 3.97 23.89
C CYS A 75 13.35 3.71 24.04
N GLY A 76 12.94 3.07 25.13
CA GLY A 76 11.54 2.85 25.44
C GLY A 76 10.77 4.15 25.64
N ALA A 77 11.33 5.11 26.37
CA ALA A 77 10.73 6.42 26.58
C ALA A 77 10.54 7.17 25.25
N VAL A 78 11.58 7.21 24.40
CA VAL A 78 11.48 7.79 23.05
C VAL A 78 10.39 7.09 22.23
N GLY A 79 10.30 5.75 22.31
CA GLY A 79 9.24 4.98 21.69
C GLY A 79 7.84 5.36 22.17
N ALA A 80 7.64 5.55 23.47
CA ALA A 80 6.37 5.98 24.04
C ALA A 80 5.97 7.40 23.58
N LEU A 81 6.91 8.33 23.52
CA LEU A 81 6.67 9.67 22.95
C LEU A 81 6.30 9.59 21.47
N ALA A 82 6.99 8.74 20.70
CA ALA A 82 6.68 8.54 19.29
C ALA A 82 5.26 7.96 19.09
N VAL A 83 4.81 7.05 19.98
CA VAL A 83 3.43 6.53 19.97
C VAL A 83 2.42 7.64 20.22
N ALA A 84 2.63 8.49 21.22
CA ALA A 84 1.74 9.63 21.48
C ALA A 84 1.66 10.56 20.26
N HIS A 85 2.83 10.94 19.71
CA HIS A 85 2.90 11.81 18.54
C HIS A 85 2.21 11.20 17.30
N ALA A 86 2.37 9.89 17.08
CA ALA A 86 1.70 9.18 16.00
C ALA A 86 0.17 9.20 16.14
N VAL A 87 -0.36 9.05 17.37
CA VAL A 87 -1.81 9.13 17.61
C VAL A 87 -2.35 10.54 17.36
N HIS A 88 -1.62 11.57 17.76
CA HIS A 88 -2.03 12.98 17.56
C HIS A 88 -1.99 13.41 16.09
N THR A 89 -0.99 12.94 15.34
CA THR A 89 -0.83 13.28 13.91
C THR A 89 -1.66 12.40 12.98
N ALA A 90 -2.10 11.23 13.43
CA ALA A 90 -2.84 10.28 12.61
C ALA A 90 -4.13 10.85 11.97
N PRO A 91 -4.99 11.62 12.66
CA PRO A 91 -6.21 12.18 12.04
C PRO A 91 -5.90 13.14 10.90
N HIS A 92 -4.91 14.02 11.07
CA HIS A 92 -4.46 14.92 10.01
C HIS A 92 -3.93 14.14 8.80
N ALA A 93 -3.06 13.15 9.06
CA ALA A 93 -2.53 12.29 8.00
C ALA A 93 -3.62 11.49 7.28
N LEU A 94 -4.60 10.97 8.02
CA LEU A 94 -5.73 10.21 7.47
C LEU A 94 -6.70 11.12 6.69
N ALA A 95 -6.94 12.35 7.14
CA ALA A 95 -7.77 13.32 6.44
C ALA A 95 -7.12 13.70 5.11
N THR A 96 -5.82 14.03 5.12
CA THR A 96 -5.04 14.28 3.91
C THR A 96 -5.06 13.08 2.97
N ALA A 97 -4.82 11.87 3.48
CA ALA A 97 -4.85 10.64 2.68
C ALA A 97 -6.23 10.34 2.10
N ARG A 98 -7.31 10.65 2.83
CA ARG A 98 -8.69 10.46 2.34
C ARG A 98 -9.04 11.49 1.28
N ARG A 99 -8.56 12.73 1.41
CA ARG A 99 -8.74 13.79 0.40
C ARG A 99 -7.98 13.46 -0.88
N THR A 100 -6.71 13.06 -0.79
CA THR A 100 -5.94 12.65 -1.97
C THR A 100 -6.51 11.41 -2.64
N ARG A 101 -7.10 10.48 -1.88
CA ARG A 101 -7.81 9.30 -2.42
C ARG A 101 -9.12 9.67 -3.10
N ALA A 102 -9.86 10.64 -2.58
CA ALA A 102 -11.08 11.13 -3.21
C ALA A 102 -10.78 11.74 -4.60
N LEU A 103 -9.66 12.46 -4.74
CA LEU A 103 -9.24 13.01 -6.03
C LEU A 103 -8.95 11.94 -7.10
N GLY A 104 -8.54 10.73 -6.68
CA GLY A 104 -8.37 9.61 -7.60
C GLY A 104 -9.67 9.14 -8.26
N GLU A 105 -10.81 9.40 -7.64
CA GLU A 105 -12.12 9.04 -8.18
C GLU A 105 -12.64 10.08 -9.19
N ALA A 106 -11.92 11.19 -9.40
CA ALA A 106 -12.36 12.30 -10.24
C ALA A 106 -12.57 11.92 -11.72
N PRO A 107 -11.66 11.20 -12.42
CA PRO A 107 -11.92 10.78 -13.79
C PRO A 107 -13.17 9.91 -13.92
N ALA A 108 -13.39 9.00 -12.97
CA ALA A 108 -14.58 8.14 -12.95
C ALA A 108 -15.86 8.94 -12.68
N LEU A 109 -15.81 9.96 -11.83
CA LEU A 109 -16.93 10.89 -11.60
C LEU A 109 -17.27 11.70 -12.84
N VAL A 110 -16.26 12.30 -13.49
CA VAL A 110 -16.44 13.04 -14.74
C VAL A 110 -16.95 12.11 -15.84
N SER A 111 -16.45 10.87 -15.93
CA SER A 111 -16.93 9.87 -16.90
C SER A 111 -18.41 9.56 -16.74
N ARG A 112 -18.88 9.36 -15.50
CA ARG A 112 -20.31 9.18 -15.23
C ARG A 112 -21.14 10.41 -15.61
N ALA A 113 -20.65 11.61 -15.32
CA ALA A 113 -21.32 12.86 -15.69
C ALA A 113 -21.37 13.04 -17.22
N VAL A 114 -20.25 12.86 -17.91
CA VAL A 114 -20.13 12.93 -19.38
C VAL A 114 -21.08 11.93 -20.03
N LEU A 115 -21.08 10.69 -19.55
CA LEU A 115 -21.98 9.69 -20.09
C LEU A 115 -23.44 10.10 -19.93
N ARG A 116 -23.85 10.47 -18.71
CA ARG A 116 -25.25 10.84 -18.47
C ARG A 116 -25.65 12.00 -19.36
N MET A 117 -24.74 12.95 -19.59
CA MET A 117 -24.95 14.08 -20.51
C MET A 117 -25.09 13.66 -21.98
N ARG A 118 -24.41 12.58 -22.43
CA ARG A 118 -24.58 12.04 -23.80
C ARG A 118 -25.93 11.37 -24.00
N VAL A 119 -26.46 10.75 -22.95
CA VAL A 119 -27.75 10.03 -22.98
C VAL A 119 -28.91 11.01 -22.80
N THR A 120 -28.84 11.86 -21.78
CA THR A 120 -29.82 12.91 -21.50
C THR A 120 -29.07 14.23 -21.24
N PRO A 121 -29.13 15.21 -22.15
CA PRO A 121 -28.34 16.45 -22.04
C PRO A 121 -28.93 17.42 -21.00
N ALA A 122 -28.88 17.05 -19.72
CA ALA A 122 -29.33 17.83 -18.58
C ALA A 122 -28.28 17.80 -17.46
N THR A 123 -27.82 18.98 -17.02
CA THR A 123 -26.71 19.13 -16.06
C THR A 123 -27.08 18.62 -14.68
N GLU A 124 -28.31 18.86 -14.22
CA GLU A 124 -28.83 18.41 -12.93
C GLU A 124 -28.89 16.88 -12.89
N THR A 125 -29.36 16.27 -13.98
CA THR A 125 -29.47 14.82 -14.07
C THR A 125 -28.08 14.19 -14.17
N ALA A 126 -27.15 14.81 -14.89
CA ALA A 126 -25.76 14.35 -14.94
C ALA A 126 -25.06 14.44 -13.58
N ALA A 127 -25.26 15.52 -12.82
CA ALA A 127 -24.70 15.70 -11.48
C ALA A 127 -25.29 14.69 -10.48
N ALA A 128 -26.62 14.54 -10.45
CA ALA A 128 -27.29 13.57 -9.61
C ALA A 128 -26.84 12.14 -9.93
N PHE A 129 -26.80 11.79 -11.21
CA PHE A 129 -26.36 10.46 -11.63
C PHE A 129 -24.90 10.17 -11.26
N ALA A 130 -23.99 11.13 -11.46
CA ALA A 130 -22.59 10.98 -11.10
C ALA A 130 -22.38 10.80 -9.59
N ALA A 131 -23.23 11.45 -8.77
CA ALA A 131 -23.25 11.31 -7.32
C ALA A 131 -23.84 9.96 -6.87
N GLU A 132 -25.00 9.55 -7.41
CA GLU A 132 -25.72 8.33 -7.00
C GLU A 132 -25.03 7.04 -7.43
N THR A 133 -24.41 7.05 -8.60
CA THR A 133 -23.67 5.89 -9.13
C THR A 133 -22.20 5.87 -8.71
N GLY A 134 -21.74 6.97 -8.13
CA GLY A 134 -20.42 7.08 -7.54
C GLY A 134 -20.34 6.41 -6.18
N GLN A 135 -19.13 6.00 -5.81
CA GLN A 135 -18.81 5.56 -4.46
C GLN A 135 -17.63 6.38 -3.98
N GLY A 136 -17.60 6.67 -2.68
CA GLY A 136 -16.47 7.34 -2.04
C GLY A 136 -16.71 8.83 -1.77
N PRO A 137 -15.74 9.48 -1.09
CA PRO A 137 -15.94 10.81 -0.52
C PRO A 137 -16.21 11.89 -1.57
N LEU A 138 -15.70 11.73 -2.79
CA LEU A 138 -15.92 12.69 -3.87
C LEU A 138 -17.37 12.65 -4.37
N ALA A 139 -17.94 11.45 -4.51
CA ALA A 139 -19.34 11.25 -4.87
C ALA A 139 -20.28 11.69 -3.73
N ASP A 140 -19.93 11.40 -2.48
CA ASP A 140 -20.68 11.85 -1.29
C ASP A 140 -20.74 13.39 -1.22
N SER A 141 -19.61 14.05 -1.44
CA SER A 141 -19.49 15.52 -1.50
C SER A 141 -20.32 16.09 -2.64
N LEU A 142 -20.20 15.55 -3.87
CA LEU A 142 -21.03 15.96 -5.00
C LEU A 142 -22.52 15.78 -4.67
N GLY A 143 -22.91 14.66 -4.07
CA GLY A 143 -24.29 14.40 -3.67
C GLY A 143 -24.82 15.41 -2.64
N GLU A 144 -23.98 15.91 -1.74
CA GLU A 144 -24.35 16.98 -0.82
C GLU A 144 -24.58 18.31 -1.54
N HIS A 145 -23.74 18.64 -2.53
CA HIS A 145 -23.92 19.82 -3.39
C HIS A 145 -25.16 19.71 -4.28
N VAL A 146 -25.43 18.54 -4.85
CA VAL A 146 -26.66 18.26 -5.61
C VAL A 146 -27.89 18.42 -4.72
N ARG A 147 -27.88 17.86 -3.50
CA ARG A 147 -28.98 18.03 -2.53
C ARG A 147 -29.19 19.47 -2.11
N ARG A 148 -28.12 20.24 -1.89
CA ARG A 148 -28.20 21.68 -1.55
C ARG A 148 -28.68 22.52 -2.73
N ALA A 149 -28.39 22.10 -3.96
CA ALA A 149 -28.88 22.75 -5.18
C ALA A 149 -30.31 22.32 -5.55
N ALA A 150 -30.88 21.31 -4.90
CA ALA A 150 -32.23 20.82 -5.19
C ALA A 150 -33.27 21.94 -5.00
N GLY A 151 -34.06 22.20 -6.05
CA GLY A 151 -35.03 23.29 -6.08
C GLY A 151 -34.47 24.65 -6.52
N SER A 152 -33.17 24.73 -6.87
CA SER A 152 -32.57 25.87 -7.56
C SER A 152 -32.41 25.58 -9.07
N ALA A 153 -32.07 26.60 -9.86
CA ALA A 153 -31.75 26.45 -11.28
C ALA A 153 -30.34 25.88 -11.56
N GLY A 154 -29.65 25.34 -10.54
CA GLY A 154 -28.27 24.87 -10.64
C GLY A 154 -28.14 23.36 -10.43
N SER A 155 -27.12 22.78 -11.05
CA SER A 155 -26.77 21.34 -10.96
C SER A 155 -26.01 20.95 -9.68
N GLY A 156 -25.46 21.94 -8.95
CA GLY A 156 -24.53 21.72 -7.85
C GLY A 156 -23.05 21.58 -8.28
N PHE A 157 -22.74 21.50 -9.58
CA PHE A 157 -21.35 21.50 -10.05
C PHE A 157 -20.56 22.78 -9.70
N PRO A 158 -21.11 24.01 -9.81
CA PRO A 158 -20.34 25.21 -9.48
C PRO A 158 -19.91 25.27 -8.01
N SER A 159 -20.80 24.95 -7.07
CA SER A 159 -20.49 24.95 -5.64
C SER A 159 -19.53 23.82 -5.26
N PHE A 160 -19.70 22.65 -5.88
CA PHE A 160 -18.78 21.52 -5.71
C PHE A 160 -17.38 21.84 -6.22
N THR A 161 -17.25 22.35 -7.45
CA THR A 161 -15.95 22.67 -8.04
C THR A 161 -15.23 23.80 -7.33
N ALA A 162 -15.96 24.78 -6.78
CA ALA A 162 -15.38 25.84 -5.95
C ALA A 162 -14.78 25.29 -4.64
N GLU A 163 -15.39 24.29 -4.01
CA GLU A 163 -14.82 23.62 -2.83
C GLU A 163 -13.52 22.91 -3.19
N TRP A 164 -13.49 22.22 -4.33
CA TRP A 164 -12.36 21.35 -4.72
C TRP A 164 -11.26 22.03 -5.55
N ASP A 165 -11.43 23.31 -5.94
CA ASP A 165 -10.53 24.03 -6.86
C ASP A 165 -9.10 24.10 -6.34
N GLU A 166 -8.92 24.35 -5.03
CA GLU A 166 -7.61 24.44 -4.39
C GLU A 166 -6.79 23.15 -4.56
N TRP A 167 -7.47 21.99 -4.55
CA TRP A 167 -6.79 20.69 -4.58
C TRP A 167 -6.70 20.09 -5.97
N PHE A 168 -7.71 20.31 -6.83
CA PHE A 168 -7.71 19.74 -8.18
C PHE A 168 -8.40 20.64 -9.22
N PRO A 169 -7.69 21.67 -9.72
CA PRO A 169 -8.21 22.61 -10.72
C PRO A 169 -8.69 21.94 -12.02
N ALA A 170 -8.10 20.81 -12.39
CA ALA A 170 -8.48 20.04 -13.56
C ALA A 170 -9.92 19.49 -13.48
N LEU A 171 -10.38 19.09 -12.27
CA LEU A 171 -11.76 18.68 -12.06
C LEU A 171 -12.73 19.84 -12.26
N ARG A 172 -12.37 21.04 -11.81
CA ARG A 172 -13.17 22.24 -12.07
C ARG A 172 -13.27 22.51 -13.57
N ARG A 173 -12.15 22.51 -14.28
CA ARG A 173 -12.13 22.69 -15.74
C ARG A 173 -13.00 21.65 -16.46
N ALA A 174 -12.88 20.38 -16.07
CA ALA A 174 -13.65 19.29 -16.65
C ALA A 174 -15.16 19.46 -16.44
N LEU A 175 -15.60 19.73 -15.21
CA LEU A 175 -17.02 19.87 -14.89
C LEU A 175 -17.65 21.15 -15.46
N LEU A 176 -16.89 22.24 -15.57
CA LEU A 176 -17.36 23.44 -16.29
C LEU A 176 -17.58 23.17 -17.78
N LEU A 177 -16.72 22.34 -18.40
CA LEU A 177 -16.92 21.90 -19.78
C LEU A 177 -18.16 21.00 -19.91
N VAL A 178 -18.35 20.07 -18.99
CA VAL A 178 -19.57 19.23 -18.92
C VAL A 178 -20.82 20.08 -18.75
N GLU A 179 -20.79 21.08 -17.87
CA GLU A 179 -21.90 22.00 -17.63
C GLU A 179 -22.23 22.80 -18.90
N SER A 180 -21.21 23.35 -19.58
CA SER A 180 -21.38 24.08 -20.84
C SER A 180 -21.96 23.23 -21.97
N ALA A 181 -21.78 21.90 -21.90
CA ALA A 181 -22.28 20.96 -22.90
C ALA A 181 -23.82 20.81 -22.84
N GLY A 182 -24.43 21.05 -21.68
CA GLY A 182 -25.88 20.92 -21.49
C GLY A 182 -26.71 21.89 -22.34
N THR A 183 -26.15 23.04 -22.71
CA THR A 183 -26.81 24.05 -23.56
C THR A 183 -26.22 24.13 -24.97
N ALA A 184 -25.19 23.34 -25.28
CA ALA A 184 -24.50 23.35 -26.56
C ALA A 184 -25.25 22.54 -27.64
N ALA A 185 -25.02 22.90 -28.92
CA ALA A 185 -25.49 22.12 -30.07
C ALA A 185 -24.78 20.75 -30.15
N ASP A 186 -25.38 19.74 -30.78
CA ASP A 186 -24.95 18.34 -30.67
C ASP A 186 -23.44 18.11 -30.96
N GLY A 187 -22.91 18.65 -32.08
CA GLY A 187 -21.49 18.51 -32.38
C GLY A 187 -20.55 19.32 -31.48
N GLU A 188 -21.03 20.41 -30.88
CA GLU A 188 -20.27 21.20 -29.89
C GLU A 188 -20.33 20.54 -28.51
N ARG A 189 -21.45 19.89 -28.18
CA ARG A 189 -21.66 19.12 -26.96
C ARG A 189 -20.67 17.98 -26.87
N GLU A 190 -20.57 17.13 -27.89
CA GLU A 190 -19.61 16.02 -27.92
C GLU A 190 -18.18 16.54 -27.73
N ARG A 191 -17.78 17.56 -28.49
CA ARG A 191 -16.45 18.19 -28.34
C ARG A 191 -16.20 18.80 -26.97
N ALA A 192 -17.23 19.34 -26.30
CA ALA A 192 -17.10 19.89 -24.95
C ALA A 192 -16.93 18.76 -23.92
N LEU A 193 -17.69 17.68 -24.08
CA LEU A 193 -17.59 16.48 -23.24
C LEU A 193 -16.24 15.77 -23.37
N ASP A 194 -15.73 15.62 -24.60
CA ASP A 194 -14.40 15.03 -24.87
C ASP A 194 -13.30 15.89 -24.27
N ARG A 195 -13.36 17.22 -24.45
CA ARG A 195 -12.40 18.15 -23.81
C ARG A 195 -12.51 18.13 -22.29
N GLY A 196 -13.70 17.94 -21.74
CA GLY A 196 -13.92 17.80 -20.31
C GLY A 196 -13.25 16.55 -19.76
N MET A 197 -13.39 15.42 -20.47
CA MET A 197 -12.70 14.17 -20.14
C MET A 197 -11.19 14.30 -20.25
N ALA A 198 -10.69 14.78 -21.39
CA ALA A 198 -9.26 14.97 -21.61
C ALA A 198 -8.64 15.86 -20.51
N ALA A 199 -9.33 16.95 -20.12
CA ALA A 199 -8.84 17.84 -19.06
C ALA A 199 -8.65 17.14 -17.70
N VAL A 200 -9.54 16.21 -17.31
CA VAL A 200 -9.38 15.49 -16.04
C VAL A 200 -8.32 14.38 -16.14
N LEU A 201 -8.18 13.75 -17.30
CA LEU A 201 -7.14 12.73 -17.56
C LEU A 201 -5.75 13.35 -17.61
N ASP A 202 -5.57 14.44 -18.36
CA ASP A 202 -4.34 15.24 -18.40
C ASP A 202 -3.96 15.74 -17.01
N GLY A 203 -4.92 16.32 -16.27
CA GLY A 203 -4.67 16.77 -14.90
C GLY A 203 -4.28 15.64 -13.96
N THR A 204 -4.77 14.42 -14.20
CA THR A 204 -4.34 13.23 -13.45
C THR A 204 -2.92 12.82 -13.83
N ARG A 205 -2.59 12.85 -15.13
CA ARG A 205 -1.26 12.55 -15.65
C ARG A 205 -0.20 13.50 -15.11
N ASP A 206 -0.46 14.81 -15.18
CA ASP A 206 0.44 15.86 -14.69
C ASP A 206 0.77 15.66 -13.20
N ARG A 207 -0.24 15.37 -12.39
CA ARG A 207 -0.06 15.16 -10.94
C ARG A 207 0.72 13.89 -10.61
N MET A 208 0.58 12.85 -11.43
CA MET A 208 1.37 11.62 -11.29
C MET A 208 2.83 11.86 -11.67
N ALA A 209 3.08 12.59 -12.76
CA ALA A 209 4.43 12.96 -13.18
C ALA A 209 5.12 13.86 -12.13
N GLU A 210 4.42 14.86 -11.60
CA GLU A 210 4.91 15.72 -10.52
C GLU A 210 5.28 14.90 -9.27
N PHE A 211 4.45 13.92 -8.91
CA PHE A 211 4.73 13.03 -7.80
C PHE A 211 5.92 12.11 -8.06
N ALA A 212 6.02 11.51 -9.24
CA ALA A 212 7.15 10.65 -9.62
C ALA A 212 8.48 11.42 -9.56
N ALA A 213 8.51 12.63 -10.11
CA ALA A 213 9.65 13.53 -10.00
C ALA A 213 9.99 13.87 -8.53
N GLY A 214 8.96 14.15 -7.71
CA GLY A 214 9.10 14.43 -6.28
C GLY A 214 9.60 13.25 -5.45
N LEU A 215 9.42 12.01 -5.90
CA LEU A 215 9.88 10.80 -5.20
C LEU A 215 11.39 10.57 -5.34
N GLN A 216 12.03 11.06 -6.41
CA GLN A 216 13.42 10.70 -6.73
C GLN A 216 14.41 11.15 -5.63
N GLY A 217 14.25 12.35 -5.09
CA GLY A 217 15.07 12.86 -3.99
C GLY A 217 14.95 12.02 -2.70
N PRO A 218 13.74 11.87 -2.14
CA PRO A 218 13.50 11.03 -0.97
C PRO A 218 13.89 9.55 -1.16
N ALA A 219 13.64 8.98 -2.33
CA ALA A 219 14.06 7.62 -2.68
C ALA A 219 15.59 7.48 -2.63
N THR A 220 16.31 8.43 -3.21
CA THR A 220 17.78 8.48 -3.17
C THR A 220 18.28 8.63 -1.73
N GLY A 221 17.65 9.49 -0.93
CA GLY A 221 17.94 9.63 0.49
C GLY A 221 17.74 8.32 1.25
N LEU A 222 16.64 7.61 0.99
CA LEU A 222 16.35 6.33 1.63
C LEU A 222 17.35 5.24 1.25
N TYR A 223 17.84 5.24 0.01
CA TYR A 223 18.95 4.39 -0.42
C TYR A 223 20.26 4.76 0.30
N ALA A 224 20.58 6.05 0.37
CA ALA A 224 21.79 6.52 1.03
C ALA A 224 21.80 6.20 2.54
N PHE A 225 20.71 6.51 3.26
CA PHE A 225 20.62 6.31 4.70
C PHE A 225 20.21 4.89 5.11
N GLY A 226 19.43 4.20 4.28
CA GLY A 226 18.92 2.86 4.57
C GLY A 226 19.77 1.72 4.03
N VAL A 227 20.65 1.97 3.05
CA VAL A 227 21.50 0.90 2.49
C VAL A 227 22.97 1.31 2.60
N LEU A 228 23.37 2.40 1.95
CA LEU A 228 24.80 2.74 1.82
C LEU A 228 25.46 3.09 3.15
N LEU A 229 24.88 3.98 3.94
CA LEU A 229 25.44 4.41 5.22
C LEU A 229 25.57 3.22 6.20
N PRO A 230 24.54 2.38 6.42
CA PRO A 230 24.67 1.19 7.24
C PRO A 230 25.75 0.25 6.74
N LEU A 231 25.81 -0.03 5.43
CA LEU A 231 26.84 -0.91 4.88
C LEU A 231 28.26 -0.35 5.06
N ALA A 232 28.44 0.96 4.82
CA ALA A 232 29.72 1.64 5.03
C ALA A 232 30.16 1.59 6.49
N LEU A 233 29.23 1.79 7.42
CA LEU A 233 29.48 1.69 8.86
C LEU A 233 29.87 0.25 9.26
N VAL A 234 29.23 -0.79 8.73
CA VAL A 234 29.63 -2.19 8.99
C VAL A 234 31.02 -2.46 8.40
N ALA A 235 31.29 -1.98 7.19
CA ALA A 235 32.60 -2.15 6.55
C ALA A 235 33.74 -1.44 7.31
N MET A 236 33.44 -0.38 8.07
CA MET A 236 34.40 0.31 8.92
C MET A 236 34.69 -0.40 10.25
N LEU A 237 33.78 -1.26 10.74
CA LEU A 237 33.93 -1.89 12.06
C LEU A 237 35.26 -2.65 12.23
N PRO A 238 35.71 -3.45 11.24
CA PRO A 238 37.02 -4.09 11.32
C PRO A 238 38.19 -3.12 11.47
N ALA A 239 38.17 -2.00 10.74
CA ALA A 239 39.22 -0.98 10.80
C ALA A 239 39.28 -0.27 12.16
N VAL A 240 38.13 -0.11 12.84
CA VAL A 240 38.11 0.44 14.20
C VAL A 240 38.75 -0.52 15.19
N ARG A 241 38.53 -1.84 15.03
CA ARG A 241 39.12 -2.87 15.91
C ARG A 241 40.65 -2.90 15.82
N THR A 242 41.24 -2.66 14.65
CA THR A 242 42.72 -2.61 14.51
C THR A 242 43.37 -1.44 15.25
N THR A 243 42.59 -0.41 15.62
CA THR A 243 43.06 0.73 16.42
C THR A 243 43.00 0.45 17.94
N GLY A 244 42.60 -0.75 18.36
CA GLY A 244 42.46 -1.14 19.77
C GLY A 244 41.23 -0.56 20.47
N ARG A 245 40.32 0.10 19.74
CA ARG A 245 39.02 0.55 20.26
C ARG A 245 37.96 -0.49 19.92
N SER A 246 37.18 -0.93 20.91
CA SER A 246 36.03 -1.82 20.71
C SER A 246 34.73 -1.00 20.70
N VAL A 247 33.95 -1.15 19.62
CA VAL A 247 32.57 -0.65 19.60
C VAL A 247 31.71 -1.68 20.34
N PRO A 248 30.96 -1.28 21.39
CA PRO A 248 30.12 -2.22 22.11
C PRO A 248 29.01 -2.74 21.18
N LEU A 249 28.77 -4.06 21.19
CA LEU A 249 27.73 -4.71 20.39
C LEU A 249 26.35 -4.07 20.63
N THR A 250 26.09 -3.59 21.85
CA THR A 250 24.85 -2.91 22.22
C THR A 250 24.63 -1.61 21.45
N ALA A 251 25.68 -0.84 21.16
CA ALA A 251 25.57 0.36 20.34
C ALA A 251 25.26 0.02 18.89
N VAL A 252 25.84 -1.07 18.37
CA VAL A 252 25.54 -1.57 17.01
C VAL A 252 24.08 -2.00 16.93
N VAL A 253 23.60 -2.82 17.86
CA VAL A 253 22.21 -3.28 17.90
C VAL A 253 21.22 -2.10 18.01
N VAL A 254 21.47 -1.13 18.90
CA VAL A 254 20.56 0.03 19.00
C VAL A 254 20.57 0.89 17.74
N LEU A 255 21.74 1.11 17.13
CA LEU A 255 21.82 1.91 15.92
C LEU A 255 21.15 1.21 14.73
N TYR A 256 21.47 -0.07 14.51
CA TYR A 256 21.03 -0.83 13.34
C TYR A 256 19.64 -1.43 13.49
N ASP A 257 19.27 -1.98 14.64
CA ASP A 257 18.00 -2.70 14.79
C ASP A 257 16.87 -1.81 15.33
N LEU A 258 17.19 -0.61 15.82
CA LEU A 258 16.20 0.32 16.36
C LEU A 258 16.21 1.70 15.68
N ALA A 259 17.32 2.45 15.78
CA ALA A 259 17.36 3.85 15.36
C ALA A 259 17.18 4.01 13.83
N LEU A 260 17.95 3.24 13.04
CA LEU A 260 17.87 3.26 11.58
C LEU A 260 16.50 2.78 11.07
N PRO A 261 15.96 1.61 11.49
CA PRO A 261 14.62 1.17 11.12
C PRO A 261 13.53 2.16 11.50
N ALA A 262 13.60 2.76 12.69
CA ALA A 262 12.63 3.77 13.11
C ALA A 262 12.65 5.00 12.20
N ALA A 263 13.84 5.51 11.86
CA ALA A 263 14.01 6.60 10.91
C ALA A 263 13.49 6.23 9.51
N LEU A 264 13.77 5.02 9.04
CA LEU A 264 13.28 4.51 7.75
C LEU A 264 11.76 4.35 7.74
N VAL A 265 11.16 3.85 8.81
CA VAL A 265 9.70 3.74 8.95
C VAL A 265 9.06 5.13 8.95
N ALA A 266 9.63 6.10 9.68
CA ALA A 266 9.14 7.47 9.70
C ALA A 266 9.22 8.12 8.31
N ALA A 267 10.36 7.99 7.62
CA ALA A 267 10.54 8.48 6.25
C ALA A 267 9.58 7.79 5.27
N SER A 268 9.41 6.47 5.40
CA SER A 268 8.49 5.68 4.58
C SER A 268 7.04 6.10 4.80
N ALA A 269 6.62 6.30 6.05
CA ALA A 269 5.29 6.77 6.39
C ALA A 269 5.04 8.18 5.82
N TRP A 270 6.00 9.09 5.96
CA TRP A 270 5.94 10.44 5.40
C TRP A 270 5.78 10.44 3.88
N LEU A 271 6.52 9.58 3.17
CA LEU A 271 6.39 9.37 1.72
C LEU A 271 5.02 8.81 1.33
N LEU A 272 4.55 7.79 2.06
CA LEU A 272 3.27 7.13 1.78
C LEU A 272 2.07 8.06 1.99
N ILE A 273 2.12 8.96 2.98
CA ILE A 273 1.07 9.95 3.24
C ILE A 273 0.97 10.98 2.10
N ARG A 274 2.09 11.31 1.46
CA ARG A 274 2.15 12.30 0.37
C ARG A 274 1.78 11.74 -1.01
N ARG A 275 1.51 10.43 -1.11
CA ARG A 275 1.11 9.79 -2.36
C ARG A 275 -0.20 10.37 -2.89
N PRO A 276 -0.28 10.87 -4.15
CA PRO A 276 -1.55 11.06 -4.82
C PRO A 276 -2.17 9.68 -5.04
N VAL A 277 -3.22 9.36 -4.28
CA VAL A 277 -3.88 8.06 -4.40
C VAL A 277 -4.87 8.16 -5.54
N THR A 278 -4.38 7.96 -6.77
CA THR A 278 -5.23 8.10 -7.94
C THR A 278 -6.18 6.93 -8.16
N PHE A 279 -5.90 5.70 -7.71
CA PHE A 279 -6.87 4.61 -7.83
C PHE A 279 -6.69 3.61 -6.68
N PRO A 280 -7.61 3.58 -5.71
CA PRO A 280 -7.49 2.64 -4.61
C PRO A 280 -7.69 1.20 -5.10
N PRO A 281 -6.83 0.24 -4.67
CA PRO A 281 -7.05 -1.15 -5.02
C PRO A 281 -8.38 -1.64 -4.44
N PRO A 282 -9.08 -2.55 -5.15
CA PRO A 282 -10.35 -3.11 -4.69
C PRO A 282 -10.17 -3.80 -3.34
N SER A 283 -11.04 -3.47 -2.38
CA SER A 283 -10.97 -4.05 -1.03
C SER A 283 -11.53 -5.47 -1.03
N VAL A 284 -10.65 -6.46 -1.18
CA VAL A 284 -11.00 -7.88 -1.00
C VAL A 284 -10.90 -8.23 0.48
N GLY A 285 -12.04 -8.48 1.13
CA GLY A 285 -12.12 -9.01 2.49
C GLY A 285 -11.89 -10.52 2.52
N ARG A 286 -11.65 -11.08 3.72
CA ARG A 286 -11.57 -12.55 3.90
C ARG A 286 -12.94 -13.25 3.84
N GLU A 287 -14.01 -12.46 3.78
CA GLU A 287 -15.40 -12.92 3.63
C GLU A 287 -15.69 -13.38 2.18
N HIS A 288 -14.74 -13.15 1.26
CA HIS A 288 -14.86 -13.58 -0.12
C HIS A 288 -14.90 -15.12 -0.21
N PRO A 289 -15.83 -15.71 -0.99
CA PRO A 289 -16.06 -17.16 -1.02
C PRO A 289 -14.83 -17.96 -1.46
N ASP A 290 -14.03 -17.42 -2.39
CA ASP A 290 -12.79 -18.03 -2.86
C ASP A 290 -11.62 -17.99 -1.86
N VAL A 291 -11.75 -17.33 -0.69
CA VAL A 291 -10.70 -17.31 0.34
C VAL A 291 -10.88 -18.50 1.28
N PRO A 292 -9.90 -19.42 1.39
CA PRO A 292 -9.99 -20.54 2.31
C PRO A 292 -10.19 -20.08 3.77
N SER A 293 -11.17 -20.67 4.45
CA SER A 293 -11.47 -20.39 5.87
C SER A 293 -10.35 -20.85 6.82
N ARG A 294 -9.55 -21.83 6.38
CA ARG A 294 -8.48 -22.45 7.17
C ARG A 294 -7.26 -21.55 7.25
N ARG A 295 -6.94 -21.07 8.47
CA ARG A 295 -5.76 -20.22 8.74
C ARG A 295 -4.49 -21.00 9.08
N TRP A 296 -4.61 -22.29 9.40
CA TRP A 296 -3.50 -23.14 9.86
C TRP A 296 -2.41 -23.45 8.81
N PRO A 297 -2.67 -23.47 7.47
CA PRO A 297 -1.61 -23.79 6.51
C PRO A 297 -0.47 -22.78 6.52
N ALA A 298 -0.75 -21.50 6.82
CA ALA A 298 0.26 -20.45 6.89
C ALA A 298 1.27 -20.65 8.05
N PRO A 299 0.87 -20.78 9.32
CA PRO A 299 1.81 -21.07 10.40
C PRO A 299 2.44 -22.45 10.26
N ALA A 300 1.74 -23.47 9.73
CA ALA A 300 2.34 -24.78 9.50
C ALA A 300 3.45 -24.73 8.43
N GLY A 301 3.18 -24.10 7.29
CA GLY A 301 4.19 -23.88 6.24
C GLY A 301 5.37 -23.04 6.74
N GLY A 302 5.09 -22.00 7.53
CA GLY A 302 6.12 -21.18 8.18
C GLY A 302 7.00 -21.99 9.15
N LEU A 303 6.41 -22.85 10.00
CA LEU A 303 7.16 -23.70 10.93
C LEU A 303 8.04 -24.72 10.20
N VAL A 304 7.53 -25.35 9.14
CA VAL A 304 8.31 -26.30 8.33
C VAL A 304 9.46 -25.60 7.63
N ALA A 305 9.21 -24.45 6.99
CA ALA A 305 10.23 -23.66 6.32
C ALA A 305 11.27 -23.09 7.31
N GLY A 306 10.84 -22.65 8.48
CA GLY A 306 11.71 -22.16 9.55
C GLY A 306 12.61 -23.27 10.10
N GLY A 307 12.06 -24.47 10.34
CA GLY A 307 12.83 -25.63 10.79
C GLY A 307 13.85 -26.10 9.74
N ALA A 308 13.43 -26.17 8.47
CA ALA A 308 14.33 -26.48 7.36
C ALA A 308 15.43 -25.42 7.20
N GLY A 309 15.07 -24.13 7.28
CA GLY A 309 16.01 -23.01 7.22
C GLY A 309 17.02 -23.03 8.37
N TRP A 310 16.57 -23.29 9.61
CA TRP A 310 17.44 -23.47 10.77
C TRP A 310 18.46 -24.59 10.52
N LEU A 311 17.97 -25.78 10.13
CA LEU A 311 18.81 -26.95 9.93
C LEU A 311 19.82 -26.72 8.81
N LEU A 312 19.39 -26.18 7.67
CA LEU A 312 20.25 -25.96 6.53
C LEU A 312 21.32 -24.91 6.83
N ALA A 313 20.94 -23.77 7.43
CA ALA A 313 21.88 -22.68 7.73
C ALA A 313 22.91 -23.09 8.81
N SER A 314 22.44 -23.77 9.87
CA SER A 314 23.34 -24.25 10.93
C SER A 314 24.33 -25.32 10.47
N ARG A 315 24.00 -26.09 9.42
CA ARG A 315 24.86 -27.14 8.87
C ARG A 315 25.79 -26.66 7.75
N LEU A 316 25.30 -25.79 6.87
CA LEU A 316 26.06 -25.36 5.68
C LEU A 316 26.88 -24.10 5.91
N VAL A 317 26.45 -23.20 6.82
CA VAL A 317 27.08 -21.88 6.98
C VAL A 317 27.75 -21.77 8.34
N ALA A 318 26.97 -21.64 9.41
CA ALA A 318 27.49 -21.61 10.78
C ALA A 318 26.37 -21.83 11.80
N PRO A 319 26.64 -22.43 12.98
CA PRO A 319 25.61 -22.73 13.98
C PRO A 319 24.77 -21.52 14.42
N TRP A 320 25.39 -20.34 14.50
CA TRP A 320 24.73 -19.10 14.93
C TRP A 320 23.77 -18.51 13.88
N THR A 321 23.83 -18.95 12.62
CA THR A 321 22.94 -18.44 11.55
C THR A 321 21.55 -19.08 11.58
N GLY A 322 21.39 -20.19 12.31
CA GLY A 322 20.14 -20.94 12.43
C GLY A 322 18.93 -20.10 12.84
N PRO A 323 18.99 -19.31 13.94
CA PRO A 323 17.90 -18.44 14.37
C PRO A 323 17.46 -17.44 13.31
N LEU A 324 18.42 -16.79 12.64
CA LEU A 324 18.13 -15.79 11.61
C LEU A 324 17.43 -16.44 10.40
N ALA A 325 17.97 -17.55 9.91
CA ALA A 325 17.39 -18.31 8.81
C ALA A 325 15.97 -18.80 9.14
N ALA A 326 15.76 -19.28 10.36
CA ALA A 326 14.46 -19.72 10.82
C ALA A 326 13.44 -18.57 10.83
N THR A 327 13.81 -17.41 11.40
CA THR A 327 12.91 -16.25 11.45
C THR A 327 12.56 -15.72 10.06
N GLY A 328 13.56 -15.58 9.18
CA GLY A 328 13.37 -15.06 7.83
C GLY A 328 12.52 -16.01 6.97
N SER A 329 12.84 -17.30 6.96
CA SER A 329 12.10 -18.31 6.20
C SER A 329 10.71 -18.58 6.75
N ALA A 330 10.54 -18.62 8.09
CA ALA A 330 9.23 -18.84 8.71
C ALA A 330 8.29 -17.67 8.43
N CYS A 331 8.73 -16.43 8.69
CA CYS A 331 7.93 -15.25 8.40
C CYS A 331 7.64 -15.11 6.90
N GLY A 332 8.65 -15.34 6.05
CA GLY A 332 8.52 -15.28 4.59
C GLY A 332 7.46 -16.24 4.05
N VAL A 333 7.59 -17.53 4.35
CA VAL A 333 6.62 -18.55 3.89
C VAL A 333 5.24 -18.35 4.50
N ALA A 334 5.16 -18.03 5.80
CA ALA A 334 3.87 -17.79 6.46
C ALA A 334 3.11 -16.63 5.79
N LEU A 335 3.79 -15.53 5.47
CA LEU A 335 3.18 -14.39 4.78
C LEU A 335 2.73 -14.75 3.36
N VAL A 336 3.58 -15.44 2.58
CA VAL A 336 3.24 -15.86 1.21
C VAL A 336 2.01 -16.75 1.21
N VAL A 337 1.99 -17.80 2.04
CA VAL A 337 0.85 -18.75 2.11
C VAL A 337 -0.41 -18.06 2.63
N TYR A 338 -0.28 -17.15 3.61
CA TYR A 338 -1.44 -16.46 4.19
C TYR A 338 -2.12 -15.48 3.24
N TYR A 339 -1.34 -14.81 2.38
CA TYR A 339 -1.84 -13.76 1.50
C TYR A 339 -2.07 -14.20 0.06
N ARG A 340 -1.51 -15.33 -0.39
CA ARG A 340 -1.66 -15.83 -1.77
C ARG A 340 -3.12 -15.90 -2.27
N PRO A 341 -4.10 -16.48 -1.54
CA PRO A 341 -5.48 -16.55 -2.05
C PRO A 341 -6.11 -15.16 -2.29
N ILE A 342 -5.75 -14.18 -1.45
CA ILE A 342 -6.26 -12.81 -1.59
C ILE A 342 -5.61 -12.12 -2.80
N THR A 343 -4.33 -12.39 -3.05
CA THR A 343 -3.61 -11.88 -4.23
C THR A 343 -4.18 -12.49 -5.51
N ASP A 344 -4.44 -13.80 -5.53
CA ASP A 344 -4.98 -14.51 -6.71
C ASP A 344 -6.36 -13.96 -7.13
N ILE A 345 -7.26 -13.70 -6.17
CA ILE A 345 -8.56 -13.07 -6.44
C ILE A 345 -8.37 -11.69 -7.10
N ARG A 346 -7.38 -10.92 -6.64
CA ARG A 346 -7.13 -9.58 -7.19
C ARG A 346 -6.53 -9.62 -8.58
N GLU A 347 -5.65 -10.58 -8.85
CA GLU A 347 -5.14 -10.79 -10.20
C GLU A 347 -6.29 -11.13 -11.15
N ARG A 348 -7.25 -11.96 -10.71
CA ARG A 348 -8.50 -12.19 -11.46
C ARG A 348 -9.32 -10.91 -11.64
N VAL A 349 -9.53 -10.11 -10.59
CA VAL A 349 -10.28 -8.84 -10.69
C VAL A 349 -9.61 -7.86 -11.64
N ARG A 350 -8.28 -7.73 -11.60
CA ARG A 350 -7.53 -6.87 -12.53
C ARG A 350 -7.64 -7.37 -13.96
N ALA A 351 -7.50 -8.68 -14.18
CA ALA A 351 -7.65 -9.24 -15.51
C ALA A 351 -9.08 -9.07 -16.06
N VAL A 352 -10.11 -9.04 -15.20
CA VAL A 352 -11.47 -8.62 -15.60
C VAL A 352 -11.52 -7.13 -15.96
N GLU A 353 -10.89 -6.26 -15.18
CA GLU A 353 -10.81 -4.82 -15.44
C GLU A 353 -10.09 -4.50 -16.75
N ASP A 354 -8.99 -5.20 -17.04
CA ASP A 354 -8.16 -4.99 -18.23
C ASP A 354 -8.95 -5.26 -19.53
N GLY A 355 -9.91 -6.19 -19.51
CA GLY A 355 -10.78 -6.48 -20.65
C GLY A 355 -12.09 -5.66 -20.71
N LEU A 356 -12.33 -4.71 -19.79
CA LEU A 356 -13.57 -3.93 -19.78
C LEU A 356 -13.72 -3.02 -20.99
N ALA A 357 -12.62 -2.42 -21.47
CA ALA A 357 -12.64 -1.55 -22.65
C ALA A 357 -13.06 -2.35 -23.89
N ASP A 358 -12.40 -3.49 -24.15
CA ASP A 358 -12.73 -4.39 -25.25
C ASP A 358 -14.18 -4.87 -25.19
N ALA A 359 -14.65 -5.27 -24.00
CA ALA A 359 -16.03 -5.67 -23.79
C ALA A 359 -17.02 -4.56 -24.15
N LEU A 360 -16.77 -3.34 -23.68
CA LEU A 360 -17.62 -2.19 -23.99
C LEU A 360 -17.57 -1.85 -25.48
N TYR A 361 -16.41 -1.86 -26.10
CA TYR A 361 -16.27 -1.56 -27.52
C TYR A 361 -17.09 -2.53 -28.37
N GLN A 362 -16.98 -3.84 -28.09
CA GLN A 362 -17.69 -4.89 -28.82
C GLN A 362 -19.20 -4.86 -28.60
N ILE A 363 -19.65 -4.55 -27.38
CA ILE A 363 -21.08 -4.37 -27.08
C ILE A 363 -21.60 -3.10 -27.77
N GLY A 364 -20.88 -1.99 -27.65
CA GLY A 364 -21.27 -0.69 -28.18
C GLY A 364 -21.40 -0.68 -29.69
N ARG A 365 -20.44 -1.27 -30.41
CA ARG A 365 -20.46 -1.40 -31.87
C ARG A 365 -21.71 -2.12 -32.37
N ARG A 366 -22.09 -3.23 -31.72
CA ARG A 366 -23.29 -4.01 -32.05
C ARG A 366 -24.58 -3.26 -31.77
N VAL A 367 -24.63 -2.56 -30.63
CA VAL A 367 -25.78 -1.75 -30.26
C VAL A 367 -25.95 -0.57 -31.22
N GLU A 368 -24.85 -0.02 -31.74
CA GLU A 368 -24.85 0.99 -32.81
C GLU A 368 -25.39 0.42 -34.14
N GLU A 369 -25.06 -0.84 -34.46
CA GLU A 369 -25.61 -1.60 -35.60
C GLU A 369 -27.10 -2.00 -35.42
N GLY A 370 -27.68 -1.76 -34.24
CA GLY A 370 -29.10 -1.98 -33.95
C GLY A 370 -29.41 -3.27 -33.18
N GLU A 371 -28.39 -3.98 -32.69
CA GLU A 371 -28.59 -5.13 -31.80
C GLU A 371 -29.07 -4.70 -30.40
N ALA A 372 -29.93 -5.51 -29.77
CA ALA A 372 -30.31 -5.29 -28.38
C ALA A 372 -29.10 -5.50 -27.44
N VAL A 373 -28.99 -4.72 -26.37
CA VAL A 373 -27.86 -4.80 -25.42
C VAL A 373 -27.72 -6.20 -24.83
N GLU A 374 -28.82 -6.89 -24.56
CA GLU A 374 -28.83 -8.26 -24.04
C GLU A 374 -28.20 -9.26 -25.01
N SER A 375 -28.51 -9.14 -26.31
CA SER A 375 -27.92 -10.00 -27.34
C SER A 375 -26.46 -9.65 -27.59
N ALA A 376 -26.14 -8.35 -27.62
CA ALA A 376 -24.77 -7.87 -27.79
C ALA A 376 -23.85 -8.34 -26.65
N VAL A 377 -24.34 -8.38 -25.40
CA VAL A 377 -23.62 -8.96 -24.25
C VAL A 377 -23.35 -10.46 -24.44
N ALA A 378 -24.34 -11.20 -24.96
CA ALA A 378 -24.18 -12.64 -25.21
C ALA A 378 -23.14 -12.91 -26.30
N THR A 379 -23.14 -12.12 -27.38
CA THR A 379 -22.17 -12.25 -28.48
C THR A 379 -20.77 -11.82 -28.04
N ALA A 380 -20.65 -10.69 -27.33
CA ALA A 380 -19.36 -10.22 -26.80
C ALA A 380 -18.71 -11.22 -25.83
N ALA A 381 -19.51 -12.02 -25.12
CA ALA A 381 -19.00 -13.06 -24.22
C ALA A 381 -18.20 -14.17 -24.92
N GLU A 382 -18.33 -14.33 -26.24
CA GLU A 382 -17.59 -15.32 -27.03
C GLU A 382 -16.31 -14.75 -27.65
N GLU A 383 -16.24 -13.42 -27.81
CA GLU A 383 -15.14 -12.73 -28.49
C GLU A 383 -14.14 -12.08 -27.55
N VAL A 384 -14.59 -11.64 -26.37
CA VAL A 384 -13.75 -11.00 -25.37
C VAL A 384 -12.91 -12.05 -24.64
N ALA A 385 -11.63 -11.75 -24.43
CA ALA A 385 -10.71 -12.62 -23.71
C ALA A 385 -11.22 -12.97 -22.30
N ASP A 386 -10.99 -14.21 -21.85
CA ASP A 386 -11.16 -14.57 -20.45
C ASP A 386 -10.08 -13.85 -19.61
N PRO A 387 -10.43 -13.25 -18.45
CA PRO A 387 -11.60 -13.54 -17.62
C PRO A 387 -12.81 -12.61 -17.81
N THR A 388 -12.71 -11.50 -18.54
CA THR A 388 -13.86 -10.61 -18.76
C THR A 388 -14.97 -11.29 -19.55
N GLY A 389 -14.60 -12.07 -20.58
CA GLY A 389 -15.53 -12.91 -21.34
C GLY A 389 -16.32 -13.87 -20.44
N ALA A 390 -15.68 -14.46 -19.41
CA ALA A 390 -16.36 -15.32 -18.45
C ALA A 390 -17.46 -14.60 -17.65
N VAL A 391 -17.23 -13.35 -17.24
CA VAL A 391 -18.23 -12.52 -16.53
C VAL A 391 -19.41 -12.21 -17.45
N LEU A 392 -19.15 -11.82 -18.70
CA LEU A 392 -20.20 -11.56 -19.69
C LEU A 392 -21.01 -12.84 -19.97
N ARG A 393 -20.34 -13.98 -20.06
CA ARG A 393 -20.96 -15.29 -20.28
C ARG A 393 -21.87 -15.67 -19.12
N GLU A 394 -21.43 -15.44 -17.89
CA GLU A 394 -22.20 -15.68 -16.68
C GLU A 394 -23.45 -14.78 -16.63
N ALA A 395 -23.31 -13.50 -16.97
CA ALA A 395 -24.42 -12.55 -17.06
C ALA A 395 -25.42 -12.97 -18.17
N ALA A 396 -24.94 -13.27 -19.37
CA ALA A 396 -25.75 -13.70 -20.50
C ALA A 396 -26.50 -15.02 -20.19
N GLN A 397 -25.85 -15.96 -19.51
CA GLN A 397 -26.50 -17.19 -19.05
C GLN A 397 -27.62 -16.90 -18.04
N ARG A 398 -27.43 -15.97 -17.11
CA ARG A 398 -28.47 -15.55 -16.16
C ARG A 398 -29.63 -14.85 -16.83
N GLN A 399 -29.38 -13.93 -17.76
CA GLN A 399 -30.44 -13.28 -18.55
C GLN A 399 -31.31 -14.34 -19.25
N ARG A 400 -30.69 -15.35 -19.87
CA ARG A 400 -31.42 -16.42 -20.55
C ARG A 400 -32.20 -17.33 -19.60
N ARG A 401 -31.59 -17.76 -18.50
CA ARG A 401 -32.18 -18.72 -17.54
C ARG A 401 -33.25 -18.09 -16.64
N LEU A 402 -33.01 -16.88 -16.15
CA LEU A 402 -33.88 -16.19 -15.18
C LEU A 402 -34.80 -15.14 -15.82
N LYS A 403 -34.63 -14.85 -17.12
CA LYS A 403 -35.42 -13.84 -17.86
C LYS A 403 -35.37 -12.46 -17.21
N VAL A 404 -34.20 -12.11 -16.67
CA VAL A 404 -33.93 -10.82 -16.03
C VAL A 404 -33.16 -9.89 -16.98
N GLY A 405 -33.30 -8.58 -16.79
CA GLY A 405 -32.58 -7.57 -17.57
C GLY A 405 -31.08 -7.47 -17.22
N VAL A 406 -30.36 -6.63 -17.96
CA VAL A 406 -28.90 -6.40 -17.79
C VAL A 406 -28.53 -6.05 -16.34
N ARG A 407 -29.29 -5.15 -15.69
CA ARG A 407 -29.00 -4.72 -14.30
C ARG A 407 -28.94 -5.90 -13.34
N GLU A 408 -29.98 -6.73 -13.34
CA GLU A 408 -30.11 -7.84 -12.40
C GLU A 408 -29.10 -8.96 -12.71
N ALA A 409 -28.82 -9.21 -13.98
CA ALA A 409 -27.85 -10.22 -14.39
C ALA A 409 -26.42 -9.92 -13.91
N PHE A 410 -26.01 -8.64 -13.90
CA PHE A 410 -24.69 -8.22 -13.43
C PHE A 410 -24.65 -7.87 -11.94
N LEU A 411 -25.65 -7.11 -11.45
CA LEU A 411 -25.63 -6.44 -10.14
C LEU A 411 -26.64 -7.01 -9.13
N GLY A 412 -27.43 -8.01 -9.51
CA GLY A 412 -28.33 -8.70 -8.59
C GLY A 412 -27.58 -9.37 -7.44
N GLU A 413 -28.31 -9.84 -6.43
CA GLU A 413 -27.73 -10.50 -5.23
C GLU A 413 -26.76 -11.63 -5.59
N HIS A 414 -27.07 -12.35 -6.67
CA HIS A 414 -26.25 -13.42 -7.23
C HIS A 414 -25.79 -13.09 -8.65
N GLY A 415 -25.58 -11.81 -8.98
CA GLY A 415 -25.17 -11.37 -10.31
C GLY A 415 -23.73 -11.77 -10.68
N ALA A 416 -23.37 -11.65 -11.95
CA ALA A 416 -22.04 -12.00 -12.45
C ALA A 416 -20.89 -11.19 -11.80
N LEU A 417 -21.19 -10.02 -11.20
CA LEU A 417 -20.22 -9.21 -10.46
C LEU A 417 -20.31 -9.38 -8.94
N ALA A 418 -21.12 -10.31 -8.42
CA ALA A 418 -21.25 -10.53 -6.98
C ALA A 418 -19.88 -10.82 -6.33
N ASP A 419 -19.13 -11.74 -6.94
CA ASP A 419 -17.79 -12.16 -6.49
C ASP A 419 -16.65 -11.34 -7.10
N ILE A 420 -16.95 -10.25 -7.80
CA ILE A 420 -15.95 -9.38 -8.42
C ILE A 420 -15.97 -8.02 -7.73
N PRO A 421 -15.10 -7.78 -6.74
CA PRO A 421 -15.06 -6.54 -5.99
C PRO A 421 -14.45 -5.36 -6.77
N SER A 422 -14.85 -5.14 -8.03
CA SER A 422 -14.41 -4.00 -8.85
C SER A 422 -15.48 -2.90 -8.90
N PRO A 423 -15.22 -1.71 -8.34
CA PRO A 423 -16.09 -0.55 -8.54
C PRO A 423 -16.23 -0.16 -10.01
N ARG A 424 -15.14 -0.26 -10.80
CA ARG A 424 -15.14 0.03 -12.23
C ARG A 424 -16.10 -0.89 -12.98
N ALA A 425 -15.98 -2.21 -12.78
CA ALA A 425 -16.86 -3.17 -13.43
C ALA A 425 -18.35 -2.97 -13.04
N ARG A 426 -18.64 -2.70 -11.76
CA ARG A 426 -20.01 -2.40 -11.31
C ARG A 426 -20.57 -1.12 -11.91
N SER A 427 -19.75 -0.07 -11.98
CA SER A 427 -20.14 1.17 -12.67
C SER A 427 -20.43 0.87 -14.13
N THR A 428 -19.52 0.21 -14.85
CA THR A 428 -19.73 -0.21 -16.25
C THR A 428 -21.03 -0.98 -16.45
N ALA A 429 -21.32 -1.97 -15.60
CA ALA A 429 -22.57 -2.73 -15.66
C ALA A 429 -23.81 -1.89 -15.37
N THR A 430 -23.74 -0.93 -14.45
CA THR A 430 -24.83 0.01 -14.16
C THR A 430 -25.15 0.84 -15.40
N LEU A 431 -24.11 1.26 -16.12
CA LEU A 431 -24.26 2.11 -17.28
C LEU A 431 -24.75 1.32 -18.51
N LEU A 432 -24.27 0.09 -18.69
CA LEU A 432 -24.82 -0.84 -19.69
C LEU A 432 -26.30 -1.13 -19.43
N ALA A 433 -26.70 -1.26 -18.16
CA ALA A 433 -28.10 -1.42 -17.80
C ALA A 433 -28.94 -0.18 -18.10
N LEU A 434 -28.39 1.02 -17.88
CA LEU A 434 -29.05 2.27 -18.25
C LEU A 434 -29.22 2.37 -19.77
N ALA A 435 -28.15 2.09 -20.53
CA ALA A 435 -28.17 2.03 -21.98
C ALA A 435 -29.23 1.03 -22.50
N ALA A 436 -29.33 -0.14 -21.88
CA ALA A 436 -30.36 -1.13 -22.21
C ALA A 436 -31.79 -0.61 -21.97
N SER A 437 -31.99 0.18 -20.90
CA SER A 437 -33.30 0.76 -20.60
C SER A 437 -33.69 1.94 -21.50
N GLU A 438 -32.73 2.72 -22.00
CA GLU A 438 -32.99 3.90 -22.83
C GLU A 438 -33.02 3.61 -24.34
N GLY A 439 -32.41 2.51 -24.81
CA GLY A 439 -32.48 2.10 -26.21
C GLY A 439 -31.59 2.94 -27.15
N ARG A 440 -31.99 3.15 -28.40
CA ARG A 440 -31.22 3.99 -29.36
C ARG A 440 -31.28 5.46 -28.91
N PRO A 441 -30.16 6.21 -28.82
CA PRO A 441 -28.86 5.98 -29.45
C PRO A 441 -27.73 5.55 -28.48
N ALA A 442 -27.94 4.52 -27.66
CA ALA A 442 -26.95 4.13 -26.64
C ALA A 442 -25.62 3.55 -27.17
N GLY A 443 -25.55 3.05 -28.41
CA GLY A 443 -24.35 2.41 -28.97
C GLY A 443 -23.12 3.31 -28.97
N GLY A 444 -23.23 4.51 -29.53
CA GLY A 444 -22.14 5.49 -29.55
C GLY A 444 -21.73 5.97 -28.15
N ALA A 445 -22.67 5.99 -27.20
CA ALA A 445 -22.36 6.28 -25.80
C ALA A 445 -21.53 5.15 -25.16
N ILE A 446 -21.83 3.88 -25.48
CA ILE A 446 -21.06 2.71 -25.00
C ILE A 446 -19.66 2.69 -25.60
N VAL A 447 -19.50 2.96 -26.90
CA VAL A 447 -18.18 3.03 -27.55
C VAL A 447 -17.33 4.13 -26.93
N ALA A 448 -17.89 5.32 -26.73
CA ALA A 448 -17.17 6.40 -26.07
C ALA A 448 -16.75 6.06 -24.63
N MET A 449 -17.46 5.15 -23.93
CA MET A 449 -17.01 4.66 -22.64
C MET A 449 -15.83 3.71 -22.75
N ALA A 450 -15.81 2.88 -23.79
CA ALA A 450 -14.67 2.01 -24.05
C ALA A 450 -13.40 2.86 -24.20
N ASP A 451 -13.46 3.91 -25.03
CA ASP A 451 -12.35 4.85 -25.23
C ASP A 451 -11.92 5.50 -23.91
N ASN A 452 -12.88 5.99 -23.10
CA ASN A 452 -12.58 6.60 -21.80
C ASN A 452 -11.95 5.61 -20.81
N VAL A 453 -12.39 4.34 -20.80
CA VAL A 453 -11.83 3.29 -19.93
C VAL A 453 -10.41 2.93 -20.39
N GLU A 454 -10.19 2.83 -21.69
CA GLU A 454 -8.87 2.56 -22.27
C GLU A 454 -7.88 3.70 -21.97
N GLU A 455 -8.29 4.95 -22.16
CA GLU A 455 -7.46 6.12 -21.90
C GLU A 455 -7.10 6.22 -20.42
N LEU A 456 -8.07 5.99 -19.53
CA LEU A 456 -7.83 5.92 -18.09
C LEU A 456 -6.84 4.79 -17.72
N ALA A 457 -6.98 3.62 -18.34
CA ALA A 457 -6.08 2.49 -18.12
C ALA A 457 -4.67 2.78 -18.64
N ALA A 458 -4.54 3.50 -19.76
CA ALA A 458 -3.26 3.95 -20.31
C ALA A 458 -2.55 4.92 -19.36
N VAL A 459 -3.25 5.95 -18.89
CA VAL A 459 -2.72 6.91 -17.90
C VAL A 459 -2.28 6.18 -16.62
N GLU A 460 -3.06 5.20 -16.16
CA GLU A 460 -2.71 4.40 -14.99
C GLU A 460 -1.47 3.52 -15.22
N ARG A 461 -1.33 2.89 -16.38
CA ARG A 461 -0.17 2.07 -16.74
C ARG A 461 1.10 2.91 -16.81
N ASP A 462 1.05 4.05 -17.49
CA ASP A 462 2.18 4.98 -17.64
C ASP A 462 2.66 5.47 -16.27
N ALA A 463 1.73 5.92 -15.43
CA ALA A 463 2.03 6.42 -14.10
C ALA A 463 2.61 5.33 -13.18
N ARG A 464 2.07 4.11 -13.25
CA ARG A 464 2.61 2.96 -12.49
C ARG A 464 4.01 2.58 -12.96
N HIS A 465 4.27 2.67 -14.26
CA HIS A 465 5.58 2.35 -14.83
C HIS A 465 6.66 3.34 -14.35
N GLU A 466 6.35 4.63 -14.35
CA GLU A 466 7.26 5.68 -13.89
C GLU A 466 7.61 5.51 -12.39
N ILE A 467 6.60 5.33 -11.53
CA ILE A 467 6.81 5.05 -10.10
C ILE A 467 7.53 3.71 -9.90
N GLY A 468 7.18 2.70 -10.68
CA GLY A 468 7.76 1.36 -10.62
C GLY A 468 9.26 1.35 -10.90
N THR A 469 9.73 2.22 -11.79
CA THR A 469 11.15 2.35 -12.13
C THR A 469 11.98 2.83 -10.93
N VAL A 470 11.51 3.85 -10.21
CA VAL A 470 12.19 4.39 -9.02
C VAL A 470 12.06 3.44 -7.83
N THR A 471 10.89 2.83 -7.64
CA THR A 471 10.61 1.98 -6.47
C THR A 471 11.15 0.55 -6.63
N GLY A 472 11.32 0.06 -7.86
CA GLY A 472 11.85 -1.26 -8.16
C GLY A 472 13.33 -1.39 -7.80
N THR A 473 14.13 -0.36 -8.07
CA THR A 473 15.54 -0.30 -7.66
C THR A 473 15.70 -0.32 -6.13
N LEU A 474 14.86 0.41 -5.40
CA LEU A 474 14.82 0.35 -3.92
C LEU A 474 14.50 -1.05 -3.40
N ALA A 475 13.46 -1.69 -3.93
CA ALA A 475 13.05 -3.03 -3.49
C ALA A 475 14.11 -4.08 -3.79
N ASN A 476 14.69 -4.07 -4.99
CA ASN A 476 15.74 -5.02 -5.37
C ASN A 476 17.00 -4.83 -4.53
N THR A 477 17.36 -3.57 -4.23
CA THR A 477 18.47 -3.27 -3.31
C THR A 477 18.21 -3.82 -1.92
N ALA A 478 17.01 -3.64 -1.38
CA ALA A 478 16.67 -4.10 -0.06
C ALA A 478 16.63 -5.64 0.06
N ALA A 479 16.12 -6.32 -0.97
CA ALA A 479 15.92 -7.76 -0.94
C ALA A 479 17.18 -8.55 -1.37
N LEU A 480 18.06 -7.96 -2.19
CA LEU A 480 19.19 -8.69 -2.79
C LEU A 480 20.53 -8.03 -2.44
N PHE A 481 20.78 -6.79 -2.84
CA PHE A 481 22.11 -6.16 -2.69
C PHE A 481 22.48 -5.89 -1.22
N GLY A 482 21.56 -5.35 -0.42
CA GLY A 482 21.79 -5.09 1.00
C GLY A 482 22.17 -6.35 1.78
N PRO A 483 21.34 -7.42 1.72
CA PRO A 483 21.66 -8.71 2.32
C PRO A 483 22.97 -9.33 1.80
N LEU A 484 23.26 -9.19 0.51
CA LEU A 484 24.51 -9.70 -0.08
C LEU A 484 25.75 -9.02 0.52
N VAL A 485 25.79 -7.69 0.53
CA VAL A 485 26.95 -6.94 1.08
C VAL A 485 27.05 -7.13 2.60
N ALA A 486 25.91 -7.15 3.29
CA ALA A 486 25.83 -7.44 4.71
C ALA A 486 26.44 -8.81 5.06
N GLY A 487 26.06 -9.85 4.32
CA GLY A 487 26.61 -11.20 4.50
C GLY A 487 28.11 -11.27 4.21
N ALA A 488 28.55 -10.66 3.11
CA ALA A 488 29.96 -10.60 2.75
C ALA A 488 30.81 -9.90 3.82
N THR A 489 30.32 -8.79 4.38
CA THR A 489 31.05 -8.01 5.39
C THR A 489 31.15 -8.77 6.71
N VAL A 490 30.09 -9.48 7.10
CA VAL A 490 30.11 -10.35 8.29
C VAL A 490 31.10 -11.50 8.12
N ALA A 491 31.17 -12.12 6.94
CA ALA A 491 32.14 -13.17 6.65
C ALA A 491 33.59 -12.67 6.68
N LEU A 492 33.87 -11.49 6.11
CA LEU A 492 35.19 -10.86 6.21
C LEU A 492 35.57 -10.56 7.66
N ALA A 493 34.63 -10.03 8.46
CA ALA A 493 34.83 -9.79 9.88
C ALA A 493 35.15 -11.09 10.64
N ALA A 494 34.48 -12.20 10.29
CA ALA A 494 34.76 -13.51 10.86
C ALA A 494 36.17 -14.01 10.54
N GLY A 495 36.64 -13.83 9.30
CA GLY A 495 37.99 -14.23 8.89
C GLY A 495 39.11 -13.49 9.62
N MET A 496 38.88 -12.21 9.95
CA MET A 496 39.85 -11.42 10.73
C MET A 496 39.96 -11.84 12.20
N ASP A 497 38.88 -12.37 12.80
CA ASP A 497 38.93 -12.90 14.16
C ASP A 497 39.74 -14.23 14.23
N VAL A 498 39.86 -14.98 13.12
CA VAL A 498 40.64 -16.24 13.03
C VAL A 498 42.14 -15.98 12.81
N GLY A 499 42.52 -14.88 12.14
CA GLY A 499 43.92 -14.52 11.89
C GLY A 499 44.71 -14.00 13.11
N GLY A 500 44.04 -13.72 14.23
CA GLY A 500 44.64 -13.16 15.46
C GLY A 500 45.49 -14.14 16.29
N THR A 501 45.62 -15.40 15.88
CA THR A 501 46.42 -16.42 16.60
C THR A 501 47.81 -16.66 16.00
N VAL A 502 48.30 -15.82 15.08
CA VAL A 502 49.74 -15.84 14.74
C VAL A 502 50.50 -15.13 15.85
N ALA A 503 50.85 -15.92 16.86
CA ALA A 503 51.76 -15.58 17.92
C ALA A 503 53.09 -15.06 17.34
N VAL A 504 53.38 -13.77 17.57
CA VAL A 504 54.74 -13.26 17.65
C VAL A 504 54.89 -12.54 18.98
N GLY A 505 55.62 -13.17 19.90
CA GLY A 505 56.21 -12.51 21.07
C GLY A 505 55.58 -12.84 22.41
N ALA A 506 55.94 -13.99 22.98
CA ALA A 506 55.81 -14.23 24.41
C ALA A 506 56.81 -13.37 25.20
N VAL A 507 56.34 -12.53 26.12
CA VAL A 507 57.06 -12.19 27.36
C VAL A 507 56.04 -12.13 28.51
N ARG A 508 56.36 -12.84 29.59
CA ARG A 508 55.55 -13.11 30.79
C ARG A 508 55.15 -11.85 31.56
N ALA A 509 53.93 -11.83 32.08
CA ALA A 509 53.61 -11.28 33.39
C ALA A 509 52.42 -12.03 34.03
N THR A 510 52.80 -12.95 34.91
CA THR A 510 52.17 -13.48 36.13
C THR A 510 50.67 -13.20 36.42
N GLU A 511 49.92 -14.30 36.48
CA GLU A 511 48.74 -14.63 37.30
C GLU A 511 47.95 -13.50 38.00
N THR A 512 46.70 -13.32 37.56
CA THR A 512 45.55 -13.18 38.46
C THR A 512 44.38 -13.98 37.88
N ALA A 513 43.96 -15.01 38.62
CA ALA A 513 42.82 -15.84 38.28
C ALA A 513 41.52 -15.03 38.37
N GLY A 514 40.87 -14.85 37.22
CA GLY A 514 39.52 -14.29 37.09
C GLY A 514 38.89 -14.82 35.81
N THR A 515 37.71 -15.43 35.94
CA THR A 515 36.91 -16.14 34.94
C THR A 515 36.65 -15.38 33.62
N ALA A 516 37.61 -15.37 32.68
CA ALA A 516 37.48 -14.70 31.38
C ALA A 516 37.81 -15.63 30.20
N GLY A 517 37.25 -16.85 30.19
CA GLY A 517 37.60 -17.92 29.24
C GLY A 517 36.61 -18.22 28.12
N VAL A 518 35.54 -17.43 27.88
CA VAL A 518 34.47 -17.81 26.91
C VAL A 518 34.07 -16.69 25.91
N ALA A 519 34.76 -15.55 25.88
CA ALA A 519 34.24 -14.35 25.18
C ALA A 519 34.76 -14.12 23.73
N SER A 520 35.59 -14.99 23.17
CA SER A 520 36.21 -14.74 21.85
C SER A 520 35.35 -15.18 20.66
N GLY A 521 34.41 -16.11 20.86
CA GLY A 521 33.50 -16.61 19.80
C GLY A 521 32.15 -15.90 19.71
N SER A 522 31.82 -15.01 20.66
CA SER A 522 30.52 -14.35 20.77
C SER A 522 30.41 -13.03 20.00
N SER A 523 31.54 -12.40 19.64
CA SER A 523 31.55 -11.07 19.01
C SER A 523 31.10 -11.13 17.55
N THR A 524 31.54 -12.13 16.79
CA THR A 524 31.20 -12.33 15.37
C THR A 524 29.77 -12.83 15.20
N ALA A 525 29.34 -13.78 16.04
CA ALA A 525 27.98 -14.31 16.03
C ALA A 525 26.96 -13.21 16.38
N GLY A 526 27.25 -12.39 17.40
CA GLY A 526 26.39 -11.27 17.79
C GLY A 526 26.30 -10.20 16.69
N LEU A 527 27.43 -9.84 16.07
CA LEU A 527 27.47 -8.90 14.96
C LEU A 527 26.70 -9.42 13.74
N GLY A 528 26.91 -10.69 13.38
CA GLY A 528 26.21 -11.33 12.26
C GLY A 528 24.70 -11.36 12.47
N LEU A 529 24.23 -11.70 13.67
CA LEU A 529 22.80 -11.67 13.99
C LEU A 529 22.21 -10.25 13.90
N ALA A 530 22.91 -9.23 14.43
CA ALA A 530 22.44 -7.84 14.36
C ALA A 530 22.37 -7.34 12.90
N VAL A 531 23.45 -7.51 12.14
CA VAL A 531 23.50 -7.07 10.73
C VAL A 531 22.50 -7.85 9.86
N GLY A 532 22.32 -9.14 10.12
CA GLY A 532 21.33 -9.97 9.43
C GLY A 532 19.89 -9.59 9.77
N ALA A 533 19.59 -9.32 11.05
CA ALA A 533 18.27 -8.85 11.47
C ALA A 533 17.94 -7.51 10.81
N TYR A 534 18.89 -6.58 10.80
CA TYR A 534 18.76 -5.33 10.06
C TYR A 534 18.47 -5.54 8.58
N ALA A 535 19.18 -6.44 7.90
CA ALA A 535 18.96 -6.72 6.48
C ALA A 535 17.54 -7.25 6.20
N LEU A 536 17.00 -8.11 7.08
CA LEU A 536 15.62 -8.60 6.96
C LEU A 536 14.59 -7.49 7.22
N VAL A 537 14.82 -6.66 8.23
CA VAL A 537 13.95 -5.50 8.55
C VAL A 537 13.96 -4.50 7.41
N LEU A 538 15.13 -4.21 6.84
CA LEU A 538 15.29 -3.34 5.68
C LEU A 538 14.55 -3.89 4.46
N ALA A 539 14.70 -5.19 4.17
CA ALA A 539 13.95 -5.86 3.10
C ALA A 539 12.44 -5.70 3.28
N ALA A 540 11.93 -5.85 4.51
CA ALA A 540 10.52 -5.67 4.80
C ALA A 540 10.04 -4.21 4.66
N ILE A 541 10.78 -3.24 5.21
CA ILE A 541 10.42 -1.81 5.17
C ILE A 541 10.44 -1.28 3.74
N LEU A 542 11.54 -1.48 3.02
CA LEU A 542 11.68 -0.95 1.65
C LEU A 542 10.75 -1.66 0.66
N THR A 543 10.48 -2.95 0.83
CA THR A 543 9.48 -3.65 0.02
C THR A 543 8.07 -3.13 0.32
N THR A 544 7.77 -2.84 1.60
CA THR A 544 6.50 -2.22 1.99
C THR A 544 6.35 -0.84 1.37
N LEU A 545 7.38 -0.01 1.42
CA LEU A 545 7.37 1.31 0.81
C LEU A 545 7.23 1.22 -0.70
N SER A 546 8.06 0.42 -1.37
CA SER A 546 8.03 0.23 -2.82
C SER A 546 6.66 -0.26 -3.30
N THR A 547 6.12 -1.27 -2.63
CA THR A 547 4.78 -1.80 -2.92
C THR A 547 3.69 -0.76 -2.63
N GLY A 548 3.79 -0.03 -1.52
CA GLY A 548 2.85 1.01 -1.11
C GLY A 548 2.83 2.21 -2.06
N LEU A 549 3.99 2.60 -2.60
CA LEU A 549 4.12 3.67 -3.59
C LEU A 549 3.59 3.23 -4.96
N ALA A 550 3.98 2.04 -5.44
CA ALA A 550 3.59 1.57 -6.76
C ALA A 550 2.10 1.14 -6.84
N HIS A 551 1.59 0.43 -5.83
CA HIS A 551 0.28 -0.23 -5.89
C HIS A 551 -0.72 0.28 -4.84
N GLY A 552 -0.30 1.18 -3.96
CA GLY A 552 -1.08 1.60 -2.79
C GLY A 552 -0.84 0.71 -1.55
N LEU A 553 -1.14 1.26 -0.37
CA LEU A 553 -1.01 0.56 0.91
C LEU A 553 -2.10 -0.49 1.06
N ASP A 554 -1.80 -1.68 0.54
CA ASP A 554 -2.66 -2.84 0.62
C ASP A 554 -1.99 -3.96 1.42
N ARG A 555 -2.62 -4.34 2.54
CA ARG A 555 -2.07 -5.31 3.48
C ARG A 555 -1.74 -6.66 2.84
N ALA A 556 -2.57 -7.14 1.90
CA ALA A 556 -2.34 -8.46 1.33
C ALA A 556 -1.25 -8.45 0.26
N LEU A 557 -1.19 -7.41 -0.58
CA LEU A 557 -0.13 -7.29 -1.57
C LEU A 557 1.22 -6.99 -0.91
N VAL A 558 1.24 -6.08 0.06
CA VAL A 558 2.42 -5.78 0.88
C VAL A 558 2.89 -7.05 1.59
N GLY A 559 1.98 -7.76 2.27
CA GLY A 559 2.33 -8.99 2.97
C GLY A 559 2.90 -10.06 2.06
N TYR A 560 2.28 -10.28 0.89
CA TYR A 560 2.77 -11.24 -0.11
C TYR A 560 4.16 -10.87 -0.66
N ARG A 561 4.38 -9.60 -1.04
CA ARG A 561 5.68 -9.14 -1.56
C ARG A 561 6.78 -9.10 -0.50
N VAL A 562 6.45 -8.67 0.73
CA VAL A 562 7.37 -8.73 1.88
C VAL A 562 7.74 -10.18 2.18
N GLY A 563 6.79 -11.12 2.07
CA GLY A 563 7.06 -12.54 2.24
C GLY A 563 8.13 -13.05 1.26
N TRP A 564 8.00 -12.73 -0.03
CA TRP A 564 9.02 -13.05 -1.04
C TRP A 564 10.35 -12.34 -0.79
N ALA A 565 10.32 -11.05 -0.44
CA ALA A 565 11.53 -10.28 -0.16
C ALA A 565 12.31 -10.85 1.03
N LEU A 566 11.63 -11.29 2.09
CA LEU A 566 12.27 -11.94 3.24
C LEU A 566 12.94 -13.26 2.85
N LEU A 567 12.32 -14.07 1.99
CA LEU A 567 12.91 -15.32 1.52
C LEU A 567 14.16 -15.06 0.69
N VAL A 568 14.10 -14.13 -0.26
CA VAL A 568 15.24 -13.75 -1.11
C VAL A 568 16.35 -13.13 -0.25
N ALA A 569 16.03 -12.23 0.68
CA ALA A 569 17.01 -11.61 1.56
C ALA A 569 17.70 -12.63 2.46
N THR A 570 16.94 -13.56 3.07
CA THR A 570 17.50 -14.62 3.92
C THR A 570 18.44 -15.52 3.11
N ALA A 571 18.01 -15.99 1.94
CA ALA A 571 18.83 -16.84 1.08
C ALA A 571 20.11 -16.12 0.62
N THR A 572 19.99 -14.85 0.22
CA THR A 572 21.10 -14.06 -0.31
C THR A 572 22.13 -13.75 0.77
N TYR A 573 21.68 -13.39 1.98
CA TYR A 573 22.56 -13.15 3.12
C TYR A 573 23.39 -14.40 3.47
N LEU A 574 22.73 -15.56 3.58
CA LEU A 574 23.40 -16.82 3.90
C LEU A 574 24.34 -17.28 2.78
N ALA A 575 23.92 -17.14 1.52
CA ALA A 575 24.75 -17.46 0.36
C ALA A 575 26.01 -16.58 0.30
N ALA A 576 25.89 -15.29 0.60
CA ALA A 576 27.03 -14.38 0.65
C ALA A 576 28.02 -14.76 1.76
N ILE A 577 27.54 -15.12 2.96
CA ILE A 577 28.41 -15.59 4.04
C ILE A 577 29.15 -16.86 3.62
N HIS A 578 28.42 -17.83 3.07
CA HIS A 578 29.01 -19.10 2.68
C HIS A 578 30.04 -18.93 1.56
N ALA A 579 29.71 -18.15 0.52
CA ALA A 579 30.60 -17.92 -0.60
C ALA A 579 31.90 -17.23 -0.17
N VAL A 580 31.81 -16.15 0.62
CA VAL A 580 33.01 -15.44 1.11
C VAL A 580 33.82 -16.31 2.07
N GLY A 581 33.16 -17.10 2.93
CA GLY A 581 33.83 -18.04 3.82
C GLY A 581 34.54 -19.22 3.13
N LEU A 582 34.37 -19.41 1.82
CA LEU A 582 35.18 -20.36 1.04
C LEU A 582 36.49 -19.74 0.52
N PHE A 583 36.56 -18.41 0.41
CA PHE A 583 37.71 -17.69 -0.12
C PHE A 583 38.64 -17.14 0.96
N VAL A 584 38.13 -16.97 2.18
CA VAL A 584 38.86 -16.53 3.37
C VAL A 584 39.12 -17.72 4.26
#